data_AF-A0A2U8WNE5-F1
#
_entry.id   AF-A0A2U8WNE5-F1
#
_cell.length_a   1.000
_cell.length_b   1.000
_cell.length_c   1.000
_cell.angle_alpha   90.00
_cell.angle_beta   90.00
_cell.angle_gamma   90.00
#
_symmetry.space_group_name_H-M   'P 1'
#
loop_
_entity.id
_entity.type
_entity.pdbx_description
1 polymer ?
#
loop_
_entity_poly.entity_id
_entity_poly.type
_entity_poly.pdbx_seq_one_letter_code
_entity_poly.pdbx_strand_id
1 'polypeptide(L)'
;MPEASPARVLVVSLGSGARVALPAERVRAVAPVPILTRVPGAAAALAGLATIRGGALPVLDLARLLDPEAPPGPAGRMVLAEAGEPVGLLVGRVVGLTPDPGPVPILDLPPLVAGSAPRRAGGAATAPPAPRAGAPPAPPVALLMLAVAGAPYALPLDEVEAVVGLPGALAPAPEGGAAALGMTTWRGRTLPLLSLPALLGRGPGAGRRAAVLRGVGLVAERVGPVLRVPPEAIDPAPRALRRGGLVAGFARRDAGSIPVCILSAQALVGEGERDFVRAAPVPATTEPVVVIDLAGERYGLPAGAVRAVMRAPETLARVPRAPEGVAGLLAVRGGALPVLDPRGCLGLPPGPRDGRLVVIEAGGVRAGLLVDRATRLARPEAGAIRPAPASRGAVATRVADLADGPLPLIDPAHLLAGLERPSGPAARPA
;
A
#
# COMPACT_ATOMS: atom_id res chain seq x y z
N MET A 1 26.80 32.58 42.95
CA MET A 1 25.93 31.44 42.58
C MET A 1 24.93 31.96 41.57
N PRO A 2 24.96 31.56 40.28
CA PRO A 2 23.96 32.04 39.34
C PRO A 2 22.63 31.35 39.66
N GLU A 3 21.64 32.16 39.98
CA GLU A 3 20.26 31.78 40.23
C GLU A 3 19.69 31.14 38.94
N ALA A 4 19.41 29.84 38.98
CA ALA A 4 18.87 29.11 37.84
C ALA A 4 17.46 29.67 37.56
N SER A 5 17.34 30.47 36.50
CA SER A 5 16.05 30.97 36.02
C SER A 5 15.10 29.78 35.83
N PRO A 6 13.86 29.82 36.35
CA PRO A 6 12.96 28.67 36.29
C PRO A 6 12.75 28.26 34.83
N ALA A 7 12.94 26.97 34.55
CA ALA A 7 12.82 26.41 33.22
C ALA A 7 11.40 26.68 32.68
N ARG A 8 11.29 27.68 31.81
CA ARG A 8 10.00 28.04 31.20
C ARG A 8 9.57 26.94 30.25
N VAL A 9 8.27 26.77 30.08
CA VAL A 9 7.70 25.79 29.16
C VAL A 9 6.64 26.43 28.27
N LEU A 10 6.61 26.02 27.01
CA LEU A 10 5.59 26.42 26.05
C LEU A 10 4.44 25.42 26.11
N VAL A 11 3.29 25.85 26.58
CA VAL A 11 2.06 25.02 26.59
C VAL A 11 1.38 25.13 25.23
N VAL A 12 1.06 23.99 24.66
CA VAL A 12 0.36 23.84 23.37
C VAL A 12 -0.84 22.92 23.54
N SER A 13 -1.88 23.12 22.72
CA SER A 13 -2.99 22.18 22.59
C SER A 13 -2.87 21.41 21.29
N LEU A 14 -3.19 20.11 21.36
CA LEU A 14 -3.28 19.20 20.23
C LEU A 14 -4.63 19.37 19.51
N GLY A 15 -4.78 18.75 18.33
CA GLY A 15 -6.04 18.76 17.58
C GLY A 15 -7.21 18.13 18.35
N SER A 16 -6.91 17.22 19.29
CA SER A 16 -7.88 16.59 20.21
C SER A 16 -8.29 17.48 21.39
N GLY A 17 -7.67 18.65 21.58
CA GLY A 17 -7.88 19.53 22.73
C GLY A 17 -7.01 19.22 23.95
N ALA A 18 -6.34 18.06 23.97
CA ALA A 18 -5.35 17.73 25.00
C ALA A 18 -4.20 18.76 25.02
N ARG A 19 -3.68 19.08 26.21
CA ARG A 19 -2.58 20.03 26.37
C ARG A 19 -1.30 19.31 26.75
N VAL A 20 -0.19 19.78 26.20
CA VAL A 20 1.16 19.30 26.50
C VAL A 20 2.12 20.49 26.59
N ALA A 21 3.22 20.32 27.32
CA ALA A 21 4.22 21.35 27.52
C ALA A 21 5.54 20.96 26.83
N LEU A 22 6.13 21.92 26.13
CA LEU A 22 7.44 21.79 25.49
C LEU A 22 8.46 22.60 26.29
N PRO A 23 9.64 22.06 26.63
CA PRO A 23 10.69 22.83 27.30
C PRO A 23 11.12 24.02 26.44
N ALA A 24 11.06 25.24 26.99
CA ALA A 24 11.27 26.46 26.21
C ALA A 24 12.68 26.57 25.64
N GLU A 25 13.67 25.99 26.32
CA GLU A 25 15.05 25.91 25.84
C GLU A 25 15.20 25.10 24.55
N ARG A 26 14.24 24.21 24.25
CA ARG A 26 14.18 23.45 23.01
C ARG A 26 13.34 24.13 21.94
N VAL A 27 12.55 25.15 22.27
CA VAL A 27 11.72 25.87 21.30
C VAL A 27 12.50 27.04 20.70
N ARG A 28 12.60 27.06 19.37
CA ARG A 28 13.27 28.13 18.62
C ARG A 28 12.32 29.23 18.18
N ALA A 29 11.12 28.87 17.74
CA ALA A 29 10.12 29.82 17.28
C ALA A 29 8.74 29.15 17.12
N VAL A 30 7.70 29.98 17.03
CA VAL A 30 6.37 29.58 16.59
C VAL A 30 6.09 30.24 15.24
N ALA A 31 5.65 29.46 14.27
CA ALA A 31 5.43 29.91 12.88
C ALA A 31 4.07 29.43 12.34
N PRO A 32 3.54 30.07 11.28
CA PRO A 32 2.48 29.46 10.48
C PRO A 32 2.98 28.16 9.84
N VAL A 33 2.04 27.25 9.53
CA VAL A 33 2.36 25.99 8.86
C VAL A 33 2.62 26.29 7.37
N PRO A 34 3.84 26.06 6.85
CA PRO A 34 4.11 26.23 5.43
C PRO A 34 3.52 25.07 4.62
N ILE A 35 3.54 25.19 3.29
CA ILE A 35 3.21 24.04 2.42
C ILE A 35 4.21 22.92 2.70
N LEU A 36 3.70 21.76 3.08
CA LEU A 36 4.51 20.59 3.42
C LEU A 36 4.69 19.69 2.22
N THR A 37 5.94 19.31 1.95
CA THR A 37 6.27 18.27 0.97
C THR A 37 5.95 16.91 1.59
N ARG A 38 5.05 16.15 0.98
CA ARG A 38 4.74 14.80 1.45
C ARG A 38 5.94 13.89 1.23
N VAL A 39 6.25 13.10 2.24
CA VAL A 39 7.31 12.10 2.16
C VAL A 39 6.70 10.72 1.91
N PRO A 40 7.17 9.99 0.88
CA PRO A 40 6.74 8.62 0.64
C PRO A 40 7.05 7.67 1.80
N GLY A 41 6.13 6.75 2.09
CA GLY A 41 6.31 5.76 3.16
C GLY A 41 6.50 6.39 4.56
N ALA A 42 6.15 7.66 4.72
CA ALA A 42 6.25 8.37 5.99
C ALA A 42 5.41 7.71 7.08
N ALA A 43 5.96 7.63 8.29
CA ALA A 43 5.18 7.27 9.47
C ALA A 43 4.01 8.23 9.65
N ALA A 44 2.90 7.77 10.23
CA ALA A 44 1.69 8.58 10.42
C ALA A 44 1.95 9.92 11.14
N ALA A 45 2.95 9.94 12.03
CA ALA A 45 3.40 11.11 12.77
C ALA A 45 4.17 12.13 11.91
N LEU A 46 4.69 11.79 10.74
CA LEU A 46 5.37 12.74 9.85
C LEU A 46 4.36 13.38 8.88
N ALA A 47 4.00 14.63 9.15
CA ALA A 47 3.10 15.39 8.31
C ALA A 47 3.74 15.81 6.97
N GLY A 48 5.07 16.03 6.95
CA GLY A 48 5.83 16.28 5.73
C GLY A 48 7.14 17.04 5.99
N LEU A 49 7.65 17.72 4.97
CA LEU A 49 8.86 18.55 5.06
C LEU A 49 8.58 19.99 4.67
N ALA A 50 9.14 20.89 5.46
CA ALA A 50 9.18 22.32 5.17
C ALA A 50 10.60 22.73 4.76
N THR A 51 10.72 23.86 4.06
CA THR A 51 12.01 24.52 3.85
C THR A 51 12.07 25.74 4.77
N ILE A 52 13.03 25.77 5.69
CA ILE A 52 13.22 26.91 6.60
C ILE A 52 14.68 27.33 6.57
N ARG A 53 14.93 28.63 6.33
CA ARG A 53 16.28 29.23 6.25
C ARG A 53 17.24 28.47 5.31
N GLY A 54 16.69 27.92 4.22
CA GLY A 54 17.46 27.24 3.17
C GLY A 54 17.76 25.77 3.40
N GLY A 55 17.24 25.14 4.47
CA GLY A 55 17.37 23.69 4.71
C GLY A 55 16.03 22.97 4.88
N ALA A 56 16.02 21.66 4.58
CA ALA A 56 14.88 20.79 4.77
C ALA A 56 14.62 20.49 6.26
N LEU A 57 13.40 20.76 6.73
CA LEU A 57 12.96 20.58 8.10
C LEU A 57 11.81 19.55 8.17
N PRO A 58 11.99 18.41 8.86
CA PRO A 58 10.92 17.45 9.08
C PRO A 58 9.84 18.04 9.98
N VAL A 59 8.58 17.96 9.55
CA VAL A 59 7.43 18.49 10.26
C VAL A 59 6.55 17.32 10.73
N LEU A 60 6.50 17.12 12.04
CA LEU A 60 5.78 16.03 12.70
C LEU A 60 4.44 16.53 13.24
N ASP A 61 3.39 15.74 13.13
CA ASP A 61 2.14 15.96 13.85
C ASP A 61 2.31 15.52 15.31
N LEU A 62 2.28 16.48 16.24
CA LEU A 62 2.51 16.20 17.65
C LEU A 62 1.44 15.30 18.27
N ALA A 63 0.19 15.36 17.78
CA ALA A 63 -0.86 14.48 18.27
C ALA A 63 -0.56 13.03 17.88
N ARG A 64 -0.19 12.81 16.61
CA ARG A 64 0.16 11.48 16.10
C ARG A 64 1.50 10.96 16.59
N LEU A 65 2.38 11.87 17.00
CA LEU A 65 3.64 11.51 17.62
C LEU A 65 3.44 10.91 19.02
N LEU A 66 2.40 11.35 19.74
CA LEU A 66 2.03 10.85 21.06
C LEU A 66 1.08 9.64 20.98
N ASP A 67 0.16 9.66 20.02
CA ASP A 67 -0.81 8.59 19.76
C ASP A 67 -0.93 8.35 18.24
N PRO A 68 -0.32 7.27 17.70
CA PRO A 68 -0.32 6.99 16.27
C PRO A 68 -1.71 6.90 15.62
N GLU A 69 -2.74 6.53 16.38
CA GLU A 69 -4.13 6.40 15.90
C GLU A 69 -4.90 7.72 15.98
N ALA A 70 -4.27 8.80 16.45
CA ALA A 70 -4.91 10.10 16.55
C ALA A 70 -5.46 10.57 15.19
N PRO A 71 -6.73 11.01 15.14
CA PRO A 71 -7.31 11.52 13.91
C PRO A 71 -6.52 12.74 13.41
N PRO A 72 -6.43 12.94 12.08
CA PRO A 72 -5.73 14.08 11.53
C PRO A 72 -6.37 15.38 12.07
N GLY A 73 -5.58 16.17 12.80
CA GLY A 73 -6.06 17.42 13.39
C GLY A 73 -6.07 18.57 12.38
N PRO A 74 -6.89 19.62 12.60
CA PRO A 74 -6.85 20.83 11.77
C PRO A 74 -5.47 21.51 11.87
N ALA A 75 -5.00 22.08 10.75
CA ALA A 75 -3.71 22.76 10.67
C ALA A 75 -3.70 24.03 11.54
N GLY A 76 -3.08 23.96 12.71
CA GLY A 76 -2.99 25.06 13.67
C GLY A 76 -1.73 25.91 13.48
N ARG A 77 -0.70 25.60 14.28
CA ARG A 77 0.60 26.28 14.28
C ARG A 77 1.74 25.26 14.18
N MET A 78 2.89 25.72 13.72
CA MET A 78 4.12 24.94 13.75
C MET A 78 5.04 25.50 14.82
N VAL A 79 5.50 24.64 15.74
CA VAL A 79 6.56 24.97 16.71
C VAL A 79 7.88 24.43 16.16
N LEU A 80 8.85 25.31 15.97
CA LEU A 80 10.22 24.94 15.61
C LEU A 80 10.97 24.55 16.88
N ALA A 81 11.44 23.31 16.95
CA ALA A 81 12.05 22.75 18.14
C ALA A 81 13.33 21.96 17.85
N GLU A 82 14.13 21.74 18.89
CA GLU A 82 15.38 20.97 18.85
C GLU A 82 15.21 19.61 19.53
N ALA A 83 15.26 18.54 18.73
CA ALA A 83 15.14 17.14 19.18
C ALA A 83 16.37 16.32 18.75
N GLY A 84 17.56 16.90 18.89
CA GLY A 84 18.84 16.37 18.38
C GLY A 84 19.17 16.88 16.97
N GLU A 85 18.17 16.98 16.10
CA GLU A 85 18.17 17.81 14.88
C GLU A 85 16.97 18.76 14.93
N PRO A 86 16.97 19.86 14.15
CA PRO A 86 15.82 20.74 14.04
C PRO A 86 14.59 20.00 13.51
N VAL A 87 13.44 20.20 14.18
CA VAL A 87 12.15 19.63 13.78
C VAL A 87 11.04 20.68 13.86
N GLY A 88 10.04 20.56 13.00
CA GLY A 88 8.77 21.25 13.14
C GLY A 88 7.76 20.34 13.83
N LEU A 89 7.00 20.88 14.79
CA LEU A 89 5.90 20.18 15.45
C LEU A 89 4.59 20.89 15.09
N LEU A 90 3.70 20.22 14.38
CA LEU A 90 2.34 20.70 14.19
C LEU A 90 1.57 20.54 15.49
N VAL A 91 0.98 21.64 15.92
CA VAL A 91 0.14 21.72 17.11
C VAL A 91 -1.18 22.39 16.73
N GLY A 92 -2.25 22.07 17.46
CA GLY A 92 -3.55 22.71 17.25
C GLY A 92 -3.52 24.19 17.58
N ARG A 93 -2.98 24.56 18.76
CA ARG A 93 -2.83 25.96 19.17
C ARG A 93 -1.67 26.13 20.15
N VAL A 94 -1.03 27.29 20.12
CA VAL A 94 -0.10 27.71 21.19
C VAL A 94 -0.90 28.43 22.27
N VAL A 95 -0.84 27.90 23.51
CA VAL A 95 -1.54 28.47 24.66
C VAL A 95 -0.72 29.61 25.26
N GLY A 96 0.57 29.39 25.49
CA GLY A 96 1.47 30.42 26.01
C GLY A 96 2.73 29.86 26.65
N LEU A 97 3.67 30.76 26.98
CA LEU A 97 4.90 30.47 27.71
C LEU A 97 4.67 30.70 29.20
N THR A 98 4.92 29.70 30.04
CA THR A 98 4.68 29.75 31.49
C THR A 98 5.88 29.19 32.26
N PRO A 99 6.22 29.69 33.46
CA PRO A 99 7.20 29.06 34.33
C PRO A 99 6.70 27.77 35.00
N ASP A 100 5.38 27.58 35.09
CA ASP A 100 4.75 26.39 35.68
C ASP A 100 3.64 25.86 34.75
N PRO A 101 3.78 24.62 34.21
CA PRO A 101 2.74 24.01 33.38
C PRO A 101 1.52 23.50 34.17
N GLY A 102 1.57 23.48 35.51
CA GLY A 102 0.55 22.85 36.34
C GLY A 102 0.44 21.34 36.05
N PRO A 103 -0.77 20.79 35.84
CA PRO A 103 -0.97 19.35 35.59
C PRO A 103 -0.63 18.92 34.16
N VAL A 104 -0.15 19.83 33.30
CA VAL A 104 0.13 19.54 31.90
C VAL A 104 1.46 18.76 31.77
N PRO A 105 1.48 17.59 31.09
CA PRO A 105 2.71 16.81 30.96
C PRO A 105 3.75 17.54 30.10
N ILE A 106 5.00 17.57 30.57
CA ILE A 106 6.15 18.08 29.83
C ILE A 106 6.72 16.96 28.96
N LEU A 107 6.91 17.23 27.66
CA LEU A 107 7.40 16.26 26.70
C LEU A 107 8.93 16.24 26.61
N ASP A 108 9.49 15.03 26.62
CA ASP A 108 10.89 14.80 26.27
C ASP A 108 11.03 14.54 24.77
N LEU A 109 11.39 15.59 24.01
CA LEU A 109 11.35 15.58 22.55
C LEU A 109 12.36 14.63 21.88
N PRO A 110 13.66 14.59 22.25
CA PRO A 110 14.63 13.72 21.59
C PRO A 110 14.23 12.23 21.52
N PRO A 111 13.87 11.53 22.62
CA PRO A 111 13.47 10.13 22.52
C PRO A 111 12.14 9.93 21.79
N LEU A 112 11.19 10.87 21.96
CA LEU A 112 9.89 10.82 21.31
C LEU A 112 10.02 10.91 19.78
N VAL A 113 10.82 11.86 19.29
CA VAL A 113 11.12 12.00 17.85
C VAL A 113 11.92 10.81 17.35
N ALA A 114 12.90 10.32 18.10
CA ALA A 114 13.70 9.16 17.70
C ALA A 114 12.86 7.88 17.53
N GLY A 115 11.79 7.69 18.31
CA GLY A 115 10.90 6.53 18.25
C GLY A 115 9.92 6.51 17.06
N SER A 116 9.69 7.68 16.43
CA SER A 116 8.70 7.85 15.35
C SER A 116 9.17 7.43 13.95
N ALA A 117 10.45 7.07 13.80
CA ALA A 117 10.99 6.62 12.52
C ALA A 117 10.60 5.16 12.22
N PRO A 118 10.33 4.80 10.95
CA PRO A 118 10.00 3.43 10.59
C PRO A 118 11.10 2.46 11.04
N ARG A 119 10.69 1.35 11.69
CA ARG A 119 11.61 0.29 12.13
C ARG A 119 12.19 -0.42 10.90
N ARG A 120 13.52 -0.55 10.90
CA ARG A 120 14.33 -1.17 9.83
C ARG A 120 13.90 -2.61 9.54
N ALA A 121 13.85 -2.97 8.26
CA ALA A 121 14.34 -4.26 7.78
C ALA A 121 15.76 -4.02 7.21
N GLY A 122 16.76 -4.69 7.79
CA GLY A 122 18.23 -4.57 7.64
C GLY A 122 18.83 -3.89 6.40
N GLY A 123 19.84 -3.03 6.64
CA GLY A 123 20.78 -2.51 5.64
C GLY A 123 21.36 -1.15 6.02
N ALA A 124 22.67 -1.06 6.27
CA ALA A 124 23.37 0.16 6.63
C ALA A 124 23.99 0.83 5.40
N ALA A 125 23.53 2.05 5.07
CA ALA A 125 24.21 2.95 4.14
C ALA A 125 24.88 4.06 4.94
N THR A 126 26.19 4.13 4.82
CA THR A 126 27.08 5.10 5.48
C THR A 126 26.92 6.48 4.82
N ALA A 127 26.84 7.54 5.64
CA ALA A 127 26.73 8.91 5.14
C ALA A 127 28.01 9.36 4.41
N PRO A 128 27.92 10.15 3.34
CA PRO A 128 29.10 10.81 2.77
C PRO A 128 29.65 11.86 3.75
N PRO A 129 30.99 12.04 3.81
CA PRO A 129 31.63 13.03 4.67
C PRO A 129 31.32 14.46 4.22
N ALA A 130 31.34 15.39 5.18
CA ALA A 130 31.12 16.81 4.94
C ALA A 130 32.13 17.40 3.94
N PRO A 131 31.72 18.35 3.08
CA PRO A 131 32.58 18.91 2.04
C PRO A 131 33.73 19.71 2.65
N ARG A 132 34.93 19.55 2.07
CA ARG A 132 36.11 20.36 2.39
C ARG A 132 36.00 21.70 1.65
N ALA A 133 36.18 22.80 2.37
CA ALA A 133 36.18 24.15 1.79
C ALA A 133 37.37 24.33 0.83
N GLY A 134 37.11 24.83 -0.38
CA GLY A 134 38.14 25.17 -1.38
C GLY A 134 38.16 24.31 -2.66
N ALA A 135 37.25 23.34 -2.81
CA ALA A 135 37.12 22.60 -4.06
C ALA A 135 36.43 23.46 -5.14
N PRO A 136 36.80 23.30 -6.44
CA PRO A 136 36.07 23.93 -7.54
C PRO A 136 34.57 23.59 -7.46
N PRO A 137 33.67 24.49 -7.91
CA PRO A 137 32.23 24.27 -7.81
C PRO A 137 31.89 22.95 -8.49
N ALA A 138 31.30 22.04 -7.71
CA ALA A 138 30.97 20.73 -8.19
C ALA A 138 29.95 20.85 -9.34
N PRO A 139 30.04 19.98 -10.36
CA PRO A 139 29.15 20.07 -11.52
C PRO A 139 27.68 19.93 -11.08
N PRO A 140 26.75 20.60 -11.79
CA PRO A 140 25.34 20.54 -11.45
C PRO A 140 24.82 19.10 -11.56
N VAL A 141 24.08 18.67 -10.54
CA VAL A 141 23.45 17.35 -10.47
C VAL A 141 22.23 17.33 -11.38
N ALA A 142 22.16 16.32 -12.23
CA ALA A 142 21.01 16.11 -13.13
C ALA A 142 20.00 15.15 -12.48
N LEU A 143 18.74 15.56 -12.44
CA LEU A 143 17.64 14.87 -11.77
C LEU A 143 16.51 14.61 -12.77
N LEU A 144 16.16 13.35 -13.01
CA LEU A 144 14.99 13.00 -13.82
C LEU A 144 13.70 13.26 -13.02
N MET A 145 12.87 14.18 -13.49
CA MET A 145 11.60 14.48 -12.83
C MET A 145 10.56 13.37 -13.08
N LEU A 146 9.83 13.00 -12.04
CA LEU A 146 8.73 12.04 -12.08
C LEU A 146 7.49 12.65 -11.40
N ALA A 147 6.30 12.29 -11.85
CA ALA A 147 5.05 12.61 -11.15
C ALA A 147 4.40 11.34 -10.63
N VAL A 148 3.90 11.41 -9.39
CA VAL A 148 3.14 10.34 -8.75
C VAL A 148 1.96 10.97 -8.01
N ALA A 149 0.73 10.63 -8.42
CA ALA A 149 -0.50 11.19 -7.85
C ALA A 149 -0.46 12.74 -7.83
N GLY A 150 0.00 13.33 -8.93
CA GLY A 150 0.19 14.77 -9.09
C GLY A 150 1.36 15.41 -8.33
N ALA A 151 2.08 14.68 -7.47
CA ALA A 151 3.22 15.21 -6.72
C ALA A 151 4.57 14.98 -7.46
N PRO A 152 5.49 15.96 -7.46
CA PRO A 152 6.79 15.84 -8.13
C PRO A 152 7.82 15.09 -7.27
N TYR A 153 8.52 14.15 -7.91
CA TYR A 153 9.66 13.41 -7.38
C TYR A 153 10.83 13.48 -8.37
N ALA A 154 12.02 13.10 -7.93
CA ALA A 154 13.22 13.05 -8.76
C ALA A 154 14.01 11.76 -8.55
N LEU A 155 14.68 11.29 -9.60
CA LEU A 155 15.74 10.29 -9.52
C LEU A 155 17.07 10.89 -10.01
N PRO A 156 18.22 10.52 -9.41
CA PRO A 156 19.53 10.85 -9.98
C PRO A 156 19.64 10.31 -11.41
N LEU A 157 19.93 11.19 -12.39
CA LEU A 157 19.94 10.80 -13.80
C LEU A 157 21.07 9.81 -14.12
N ASP A 158 22.18 9.89 -13.41
CA ASP A 158 23.32 8.98 -13.50
C ASP A 158 22.98 7.54 -13.07
N GLU A 159 21.91 7.35 -12.27
CA GLU A 159 21.37 6.03 -11.95
C GLU A 159 20.28 5.56 -12.92
N VAL A 160 19.85 6.40 -13.87
CA VAL A 160 18.85 6.06 -14.90
C VAL A 160 19.54 5.58 -16.17
N GLU A 161 19.35 4.31 -16.50
CA GLU A 161 19.92 3.70 -17.71
C GLU A 161 19.18 4.13 -18.98
N ALA A 162 17.85 4.26 -18.91
CA ALA A 162 17.00 4.68 -20.02
C ALA A 162 15.61 5.11 -19.56
N VAL A 163 14.90 5.87 -20.39
CA VAL A 163 13.44 6.03 -20.29
C VAL A 163 12.81 5.31 -21.47
N VAL A 164 11.99 4.29 -21.19
CA VAL A 164 11.38 3.43 -22.20
C VAL A 164 9.87 3.61 -22.25
N GLY A 165 9.29 3.49 -23.44
CA GLY A 165 7.85 3.40 -23.61
C GLY A 165 7.35 2.02 -23.20
N LEU A 166 6.19 1.95 -22.57
CA LEU A 166 5.56 0.68 -22.22
C LEU A 166 4.65 0.20 -23.37
N PRO A 167 4.68 -1.11 -23.70
CA PRO A 167 3.72 -1.68 -24.62
C PRO A 167 2.31 -1.66 -24.00
N GLY A 168 1.27 -1.67 -24.85
CA GLY A 168 -0.12 -1.61 -24.39
C GLY A 168 -0.58 -2.82 -23.56
N ALA A 169 0.10 -3.97 -23.74
CA ALA A 169 -0.06 -5.15 -22.91
C ALA A 169 1.29 -5.53 -22.32
N LEU A 170 1.34 -5.70 -21.00
CA LEU A 170 2.51 -6.19 -20.28
C LEU A 170 2.37 -7.68 -20.05
N ALA A 171 3.47 -8.44 -20.13
CA ALA A 171 3.45 -9.80 -19.64
C ALA A 171 3.22 -9.75 -18.12
N PRO A 172 2.32 -10.56 -17.54
CA PRO A 172 2.08 -10.52 -16.10
C PRO A 172 3.37 -10.88 -15.34
N ALA A 173 3.60 -10.20 -14.23
CA ALA A 173 4.61 -10.63 -13.27
C ALA A 173 4.12 -11.98 -12.72
N PRO A 174 4.95 -13.04 -12.73
CA PRO A 174 4.51 -14.37 -12.34
C PRO A 174 3.85 -14.40 -10.95
N GLU A 175 4.22 -13.45 -10.08
CA GLU A 175 3.94 -13.58 -8.66
C GLU A 175 4.20 -12.27 -7.87
N GLY A 176 4.17 -11.11 -8.53
CA GLY A 176 4.66 -9.87 -7.93
C GLY A 176 3.73 -9.23 -6.88
N GLY A 177 4.32 -8.60 -5.87
CA GLY A 177 3.60 -7.86 -4.82
C GLY A 177 2.81 -6.65 -5.33
N ALA A 178 2.24 -5.86 -4.42
CA ALA A 178 1.33 -4.77 -4.75
C ALA A 178 1.93 -3.72 -5.71
N ALA A 179 3.26 -3.65 -5.81
CA ALA A 179 3.94 -2.77 -6.74
C ALA A 179 4.32 -3.42 -8.08
N ALA A 180 4.21 -4.73 -8.27
CA ALA A 180 4.56 -5.35 -9.54
C ALA A 180 3.48 -5.14 -10.60
N LEU A 181 3.86 -4.50 -11.72
CA LEU A 181 2.96 -4.26 -12.85
C LEU A 181 3.05 -5.33 -13.92
N GLY A 182 4.22 -5.97 -14.05
CA GLY A 182 4.46 -6.95 -15.09
C GLY A 182 5.92 -7.06 -15.48
N MET A 183 6.17 -7.75 -16.57
CA MET A 183 7.46 -7.87 -17.22
C MET A 183 7.35 -7.34 -18.66
N THR A 184 8.44 -6.82 -19.17
CA THR A 184 8.64 -6.55 -20.59
C THR A 184 10.03 -7.02 -21.00
N THR A 185 10.42 -6.79 -22.25
CA THR A 185 11.79 -7.04 -22.71
C THR A 185 12.49 -5.73 -23.02
N TRP A 186 13.72 -5.58 -22.55
CA TRP A 186 14.57 -4.45 -22.89
C TRP A 186 15.99 -4.94 -23.15
N ARG A 187 16.55 -4.57 -24.32
CA ARG A 187 17.85 -5.06 -24.81
C ARG A 187 17.96 -6.60 -24.81
N GLY A 188 16.89 -7.28 -25.20
CA GLY A 188 16.82 -8.74 -25.25
C GLY A 188 16.81 -9.44 -23.88
N ARG A 189 16.67 -8.69 -22.79
CA ARG A 189 16.56 -9.22 -21.42
C ARG A 189 15.20 -8.90 -20.83
N THR A 190 14.73 -9.75 -19.92
CA THR A 190 13.51 -9.50 -19.17
C THR A 190 13.70 -8.29 -18.26
N LEU A 191 12.78 -7.32 -18.35
CA LEU A 191 12.73 -6.10 -17.57
C LEU A 191 11.47 -6.14 -16.68
N PRO A 192 11.61 -6.42 -15.38
CA PRO A 192 10.52 -6.25 -14.43
C PRO A 192 10.05 -4.80 -14.37
N LEU A 193 8.74 -4.60 -14.30
CA LEU A 193 8.09 -3.29 -14.21
C LEU A 193 7.39 -3.13 -12.87
N LEU A 194 7.68 -2.03 -12.18
CA LEU A 194 7.14 -1.69 -10.87
C LEU A 194 6.36 -0.37 -10.93
N SER A 195 5.23 -0.33 -10.23
CA SER A 195 4.47 0.88 -9.99
C SER A 195 5.19 1.72 -8.94
N LEU A 196 5.80 2.82 -9.38
CA LEU A 196 6.35 3.80 -8.44
C LEU A 196 5.26 4.32 -7.48
N PRO A 197 4.02 4.65 -7.91
CA PRO A 197 2.93 4.95 -6.98
C PRO A 197 2.77 3.93 -5.85
N ALA A 198 2.72 2.64 -6.17
CA ALA A 198 2.59 1.57 -5.17
C ALA A 198 3.79 1.50 -4.21
N LEU A 199 5.02 1.60 -4.73
CA LEU A 199 6.25 1.67 -3.92
C LEU A 199 6.26 2.85 -2.95
N LEU A 200 5.59 3.95 -3.31
CA LEU A 200 5.46 5.14 -2.46
C LEU A 200 4.23 5.07 -1.52
N GLY A 201 3.58 3.91 -1.41
CA GLY A 201 2.39 3.69 -0.58
C GLY A 201 1.14 4.37 -1.12
N ARG A 202 1.07 4.60 -2.44
CA ARG A 202 -0.11 5.13 -3.14
C ARG A 202 -0.80 3.99 -3.90
N GLY A 203 -2.07 4.19 -4.25
CA GLY A 203 -2.79 3.24 -5.09
C GLY A 203 -2.10 3.04 -6.45
N PRO A 204 -2.45 1.99 -7.20
CA PRO A 204 -1.84 1.70 -8.48
C PRO A 204 -2.08 2.86 -9.44
N GLY A 205 -1.00 3.51 -9.88
CA GLY A 205 -1.06 4.56 -10.89
C GLY A 205 -0.73 4.02 -12.28
N ALA A 206 -1.48 4.46 -13.28
CA ALA A 206 -1.21 4.14 -14.67
C ALA A 206 -0.10 5.05 -15.22
N GLY A 207 0.83 4.47 -15.98
CA GLY A 207 1.90 5.19 -16.65
C GLY A 207 2.19 4.56 -18.01
N ARG A 208 2.64 5.36 -18.97
CA ARG A 208 2.99 4.89 -20.33
C ARG A 208 4.50 4.80 -20.56
N ARG A 209 5.30 5.25 -19.60
CA ARG A 209 6.76 5.28 -19.66
C ARG A 209 7.35 4.74 -18.36
N ALA A 210 8.49 4.08 -18.48
CA ALA A 210 9.26 3.59 -17.34
C ALA A 210 10.69 4.16 -17.36
N ALA A 211 11.20 4.55 -16.19
CA ALA A 211 12.62 4.80 -15.99
C ALA A 211 13.32 3.49 -15.62
N VAL A 212 14.33 3.09 -16.38
CA VAL A 212 15.09 1.86 -16.16
C VAL A 212 16.23 2.14 -15.20
N LEU A 213 16.27 1.42 -14.08
CA LEU A 213 17.26 1.48 -13.02
C LEU A 213 17.80 0.07 -12.78
N ARG A 214 19.06 -0.19 -13.05
CA ARG A 214 19.74 -1.46 -12.70
C ARG A 214 18.96 -2.71 -13.12
N GLY A 215 18.40 -2.68 -14.34
CA GLY A 215 17.59 -3.78 -14.86
C GLY A 215 16.15 -3.88 -14.34
N VAL A 216 15.61 -2.83 -13.70
CA VAL A 216 14.21 -2.72 -13.26
C VAL A 216 13.58 -1.46 -13.86
N GLY A 217 12.36 -1.55 -14.38
CA GLY A 217 11.62 -0.40 -14.91
C GLY A 217 10.63 0.16 -13.88
N LEU A 218 10.83 1.42 -13.46
CA LEU A 218 9.89 2.14 -12.60
C LEU A 218 8.88 2.93 -13.43
N VAL A 219 7.61 2.56 -13.31
CA VAL A 219 6.48 3.20 -13.98
C VAL A 219 5.92 4.29 -13.09
N ALA A 220 5.99 5.53 -13.58
CA ALA A 220 5.40 6.71 -12.95
C ALA A 220 4.22 7.22 -13.78
N GLU A 221 3.35 8.02 -13.18
CA GLU A 221 2.23 8.68 -13.88
C GLU A 221 2.75 9.52 -15.05
N ARG A 222 3.84 10.26 -14.81
CA ARG A 222 4.53 11.04 -15.82
C ARG A 222 6.04 10.99 -15.59
N VAL A 223 6.79 10.75 -16.66
CA VAL A 223 8.24 10.99 -16.71
C VAL A 223 8.45 12.35 -17.36
N GLY A 224 8.98 13.29 -16.58
CA GLY A 224 9.18 14.69 -16.94
C GLY A 224 10.60 15.00 -17.43
N PRO A 225 10.93 16.29 -17.56
CA PRO A 225 12.25 16.71 -18.03
C PRO A 225 13.34 16.43 -16.98
N VAL A 226 14.60 16.54 -17.41
CA VAL A 226 15.73 16.57 -16.50
C VAL A 226 15.85 17.96 -15.90
N LEU A 227 15.83 18.03 -14.58
CA LEU A 227 16.14 19.22 -13.79
C LEU A 227 17.63 19.20 -13.45
N ARG A 228 18.34 20.30 -13.69
CA ARG A 228 19.73 20.47 -13.25
C ARG A 228 19.76 21.42 -12.07
N VAL A 229 20.34 20.98 -10.95
CA VAL A 229 20.49 21.79 -9.74
C VAL A 229 21.95 21.82 -9.30
N PRO A 230 22.43 22.96 -8.77
CA PRO A 230 23.74 22.98 -8.13
C PRO A 230 23.72 22.07 -6.89
N PRO A 231 24.82 21.37 -6.54
CA PRO A 231 24.87 20.46 -5.40
C PRO A 231 24.45 21.13 -4.07
N GLU A 232 24.71 22.42 -3.92
CA GLU A 232 24.35 23.21 -2.74
C GLU A 232 22.83 23.36 -2.60
N ALA A 233 22.06 23.24 -3.68
CA ALA A 233 20.60 23.25 -3.67
C ALA A 233 19.99 21.89 -3.29
N ILE A 234 20.81 20.87 -3.01
CA ILE A 234 20.36 19.56 -2.55
C ILE A 234 20.58 19.47 -1.04
N ASP A 235 19.47 19.39 -0.30
CA ASP A 235 19.50 19.06 1.12
C ASP A 235 19.60 17.54 1.30
N PRO A 236 20.48 17.05 2.17
CA PRO A 236 20.49 15.64 2.53
C PRO A 236 19.19 15.26 3.23
N ALA A 237 18.75 14.01 3.09
CA ALA A 237 17.58 13.53 3.82
C ALA A 237 17.79 13.71 5.34
N PRO A 238 16.84 14.32 6.09
CA PRO A 238 16.89 14.39 7.55
C PRO A 238 17.01 13.00 8.19
N ARG A 239 17.65 12.88 9.35
CA ARG A 239 17.88 11.55 9.99
C ARG A 239 16.60 10.77 10.25
N ALA A 240 15.50 11.46 10.55
CA ALA A 240 14.18 10.87 10.71
C ALA A 240 13.73 10.06 9.48
N LEU A 241 14.16 10.47 8.28
CA LEU A 241 13.80 9.87 7.00
C LEU A 241 14.82 8.87 6.48
N ARG A 242 16.09 8.98 6.89
CA ARG A 242 17.16 8.04 6.51
C ARG A 242 16.86 6.60 6.91
N ARG A 243 16.02 6.37 7.93
CA ARG A 243 15.64 5.04 8.41
C ARG A 243 14.67 4.30 7.49
N GLY A 244 13.94 5.00 6.62
CA GLY A 244 13.00 4.42 5.64
C GLY A 244 13.61 4.12 4.26
N GLY A 245 14.85 4.56 3.99
CA GLY A 245 15.65 4.17 2.82
C GLY A 245 15.24 4.74 1.45
N LEU A 246 13.96 4.99 1.20
CA LEU A 246 13.44 5.41 -0.12
C LEU A 246 13.82 6.84 -0.54
N VAL A 247 14.29 7.68 0.39
CA VAL A 247 14.60 9.09 0.15
C VAL A 247 16.11 9.32 0.24
N ALA A 248 16.70 9.84 -0.83
CA ALA A 248 18.11 10.23 -0.89
C ALA A 248 18.33 11.68 -0.43
N GLY A 249 17.39 12.58 -0.70
CA GLY A 249 17.51 14.00 -0.37
C GLY A 249 16.38 14.85 -0.94
N PHE A 250 16.56 16.17 -0.92
CA PHE A 250 15.58 17.14 -1.38
C PHE A 250 16.25 18.20 -2.24
N ALA A 251 15.79 18.38 -3.47
CA ALA A 251 16.28 19.43 -4.36
C ALA A 251 15.41 20.68 -4.24
N ARG A 252 16.03 21.82 -3.97
CA ARG A 252 15.40 23.14 -4.04
C ARG A 252 15.42 23.62 -5.48
N ARG A 253 14.25 23.97 -6.02
CA ARG A 253 14.12 24.51 -7.39
C ARG A 253 14.36 26.01 -7.42
N ASP A 254 13.54 26.75 -6.67
CA ASP A 254 13.56 28.22 -6.60
C ASP A 254 13.12 28.66 -5.19
N ALA A 255 13.41 29.90 -4.82
CA ALA A 255 12.92 30.47 -3.56
C ALA A 255 11.38 30.48 -3.53
N GLY A 256 10.79 29.77 -2.56
CA GLY A 256 9.34 29.63 -2.41
C GLY A 256 8.70 28.47 -3.19
N SER A 257 9.46 27.76 -4.03
CA SER A 257 8.98 26.53 -4.65
C SER A 257 9.01 25.35 -3.68
N ILE A 258 8.05 24.44 -3.82
CA ILE A 258 8.02 23.18 -3.07
C ILE A 258 9.27 22.38 -3.45
N PRO A 259 10.09 21.94 -2.47
CA PRO A 259 11.26 21.14 -2.77
C PRO A 259 10.85 19.79 -3.38
N VAL A 260 11.67 19.29 -4.30
CA VAL A 260 11.44 18.00 -4.96
C VAL A 260 12.13 16.91 -4.16
N CYS A 261 11.37 15.87 -3.79
CA CYS A 261 11.92 14.70 -3.11
C CYS A 261 12.77 13.87 -4.10
N ILE A 262 14.05 13.71 -3.79
CA ILE A 262 14.97 12.84 -4.53
C ILE A 262 14.86 11.43 -3.93
N LEU A 263 14.44 10.49 -4.76
CA LEU A 263 14.28 9.09 -4.38
C LEU A 263 15.60 8.33 -4.51
N SER A 264 15.83 7.36 -3.63
CA SER A 264 16.97 6.45 -3.72
C SER A 264 16.68 5.36 -4.74
N ALA A 265 17.43 5.37 -5.85
CA ALA A 265 17.34 4.32 -6.87
C ALA A 265 17.64 2.94 -6.28
N GLN A 266 18.69 2.84 -5.46
CA GLN A 266 19.06 1.60 -4.77
C GLN A 266 17.94 1.05 -3.89
N ALA A 267 17.28 1.89 -3.09
CA ALA A 267 16.19 1.43 -2.23
C ALA A 267 14.96 1.02 -3.04
N LEU A 268 14.63 1.75 -4.11
CA LEU A 268 13.52 1.40 -5.00
C LEU A 268 13.75 0.07 -5.73
N VAL A 269 14.98 -0.18 -6.20
CA VAL A 269 15.36 -1.46 -6.81
C VAL A 269 15.29 -2.58 -5.77
N GLY A 270 15.81 -2.36 -4.56
CA GLY A 270 15.78 -3.36 -3.49
C GLY A 270 14.37 -3.72 -3.00
N GLU A 271 13.48 -2.73 -2.86
CA GLU A 271 12.05 -2.98 -2.60
C GLU A 271 11.38 -3.72 -3.76
N GLY A 272 11.74 -3.37 -4.99
CA GLY A 272 11.30 -4.06 -6.18
C GLY A 272 11.70 -5.52 -6.24
N GLU A 273 12.98 -5.83 -6.05
CA GLU A 273 13.50 -7.19 -5.97
C GLU A 273 12.78 -7.98 -4.88
N ARG A 274 12.53 -7.37 -3.71
CA ARG A 274 11.72 -8.00 -2.65
C ARG A 274 10.28 -8.25 -3.08
N ASP A 275 9.64 -7.35 -3.80
CA ASP A 275 8.26 -7.55 -4.26
C ASP A 275 8.15 -8.62 -5.36
N PHE A 276 9.23 -8.87 -6.11
CA PHE A 276 9.34 -10.00 -7.05
C PHE A 276 9.85 -11.31 -6.39
N VAL A 277 10.58 -11.24 -5.27
CA VAL A 277 11.17 -12.39 -4.56
C VAL A 277 10.29 -12.89 -3.39
N ARG A 278 9.46 -12.03 -2.79
CA ARG A 278 8.56 -12.35 -1.65
C ARG A 278 7.33 -13.15 -2.08
N ALA A 279 7.17 -13.35 -3.37
CA ALA A 279 6.36 -14.43 -3.86
C ALA A 279 7.00 -15.77 -3.46
N ALA A 280 6.44 -16.40 -2.44
CA ALA A 280 6.73 -17.81 -2.23
C ALA A 280 6.30 -18.55 -3.50
N PRO A 281 7.10 -19.50 -4.02
CA PRO A 281 6.71 -20.26 -5.20
C PRO A 281 5.37 -20.92 -4.88
N VAL A 282 4.30 -20.46 -5.54
CA VAL A 282 3.13 -21.31 -5.66
C VAL A 282 3.62 -22.42 -6.59
N PRO A 283 3.72 -23.68 -6.13
CA PRO A 283 4.13 -24.76 -7.02
C PRO A 283 3.27 -24.67 -8.27
N ALA A 284 3.87 -24.79 -9.46
CA ALA A 284 3.14 -24.76 -10.71
C ALA A 284 2.11 -25.90 -10.71
N THR A 285 0.90 -25.61 -10.19
CA THR A 285 -0.14 -26.61 -10.02
C THR A 285 -0.81 -26.75 -11.36
N THR A 286 -0.65 -27.91 -11.99
CA THR A 286 -1.51 -28.37 -13.08
C THR A 286 -2.85 -28.83 -12.51
N GLU A 287 -3.47 -28.01 -11.65
CA GLU A 287 -4.73 -28.37 -11.00
C GLU A 287 -5.83 -28.38 -12.06
N PRO A 288 -6.47 -29.54 -12.34
CA PRO A 288 -7.60 -29.56 -13.24
C PRO A 288 -8.72 -28.69 -12.69
N VAL A 289 -9.44 -28.00 -13.58
CA VAL A 289 -10.57 -27.15 -13.21
C VAL A 289 -11.84 -27.62 -13.89
N VAL A 290 -12.96 -27.60 -13.19
CA VAL A 290 -14.30 -27.82 -13.76
C VAL A 290 -14.82 -26.48 -14.24
N VAL A 291 -15.15 -26.37 -15.52
CA VAL A 291 -15.69 -25.13 -16.09
C VAL A 291 -17.18 -25.10 -15.85
N ILE A 292 -17.71 -24.00 -15.30
CA ILE A 292 -19.13 -23.79 -15.08
C ILE A 292 -19.60 -22.52 -15.80
N ASP A 293 -20.85 -22.52 -16.23
CA ASP A 293 -21.49 -21.35 -16.83
C ASP A 293 -22.46 -20.73 -15.82
N LEU A 294 -22.41 -19.41 -15.67
CA LEU A 294 -23.28 -18.61 -14.82
C LEU A 294 -23.71 -17.35 -15.58
N ALA A 295 -25.00 -17.23 -15.88
CA ALA A 295 -25.56 -16.09 -16.62
C ALA A 295 -24.86 -15.82 -17.97
N GLY A 296 -24.38 -16.88 -18.64
CA GLY A 296 -23.63 -16.78 -19.90
C GLY A 296 -22.13 -16.52 -19.75
N GLU A 297 -21.64 -16.32 -18.53
CA GLU A 297 -20.22 -16.13 -18.22
C GLU A 297 -19.58 -17.44 -17.74
N ARG A 298 -18.31 -17.68 -18.10
CA ARG A 298 -17.57 -18.89 -17.73
C ARG A 298 -16.72 -18.68 -16.48
N TYR A 299 -16.75 -19.65 -15.57
CA TYR A 299 -15.92 -19.70 -14.36
C TYR A 299 -15.30 -21.08 -14.17
N GLY A 300 -14.22 -21.17 -13.41
CA GLY A 300 -13.56 -22.42 -13.06
C GLY A 300 -13.68 -22.73 -11.57
N LEU A 301 -13.89 -24.00 -11.25
CA LEU A 301 -13.78 -24.54 -9.90
C LEU A 301 -12.60 -25.52 -9.83
N PRO A 302 -11.78 -25.50 -8.78
CA PRO A 302 -10.76 -26.51 -8.56
C PRO A 302 -11.38 -27.92 -8.59
N ALA A 303 -10.95 -28.80 -9.50
CA ALA A 303 -11.59 -30.11 -9.65
C ALA A 303 -11.41 -30.98 -8.39
N GLY A 304 -10.34 -30.76 -7.61
CA GLY A 304 -10.12 -31.40 -6.32
C GLY A 304 -11.19 -31.06 -5.27
N ALA A 305 -11.87 -29.91 -5.41
CA ALA A 305 -12.96 -29.49 -4.55
C ALA A 305 -14.33 -30.00 -5.05
N VAL A 306 -14.46 -30.42 -6.30
CA VAL A 306 -15.73 -30.91 -6.88
C VAL A 306 -15.92 -32.39 -6.53
N ARG A 307 -17.04 -32.71 -5.89
CA ARG A 307 -17.42 -34.07 -5.49
C ARG A 307 -18.41 -34.73 -6.44
N ALA A 308 -19.35 -33.95 -6.98
CA ALA A 308 -20.33 -34.45 -7.94
C ALA A 308 -20.89 -33.32 -8.80
N VAL A 309 -21.31 -33.66 -10.01
CA VAL A 309 -22.12 -32.79 -10.88
C VAL A 309 -23.40 -33.55 -11.21
N MET A 310 -24.54 -32.99 -10.86
CA MET A 310 -25.85 -33.60 -11.08
C MET A 310 -26.86 -32.58 -11.62
N ARG A 311 -28.02 -33.05 -12.07
CA ARG A 311 -29.13 -32.14 -12.39
C ARG A 311 -29.59 -31.46 -11.11
N ALA A 312 -29.89 -30.17 -11.19
CA ALA A 312 -30.50 -29.47 -10.06
C ALA A 312 -31.86 -30.12 -9.75
N PRO A 313 -32.20 -30.33 -8.47
CA PRO A 313 -33.52 -30.84 -8.08
C PRO A 313 -34.58 -29.78 -8.36
N GLU A 314 -35.79 -30.21 -8.73
CA GLU A 314 -36.92 -29.30 -9.02
C GLU A 314 -37.35 -28.50 -7.79
N THR A 315 -37.11 -29.04 -6.58
CA THR A 315 -37.45 -28.39 -5.31
C THR A 315 -36.30 -28.46 -4.31
N LEU A 316 -36.09 -27.35 -3.60
CA LEU A 316 -35.20 -27.24 -2.45
C LEU A 316 -36.03 -26.94 -1.21
N ALA A 317 -35.66 -27.52 -0.07
CA ALA A 317 -36.28 -27.18 1.20
C ALA A 317 -35.91 -25.75 1.59
N ARG A 318 -36.91 -24.92 1.88
CA ARG A 318 -36.68 -23.52 2.29
C ARG A 318 -36.01 -23.47 3.66
N VAL A 319 -35.03 -22.58 3.79
CA VAL A 319 -34.40 -22.23 5.06
C VAL A 319 -34.97 -20.90 5.52
N PRO A 320 -35.70 -20.84 6.65
CA PRO A 320 -36.12 -19.58 7.24
C PRO A 320 -34.90 -18.74 7.62
N ARG A 321 -34.89 -17.46 7.23
CA ARG A 321 -33.78 -16.51 7.50
C ARG A 321 -32.42 -16.95 6.94
N ALA A 322 -32.43 -17.60 5.78
CA ALA A 322 -31.19 -18.01 5.12
C ALA A 322 -30.28 -16.79 4.85
N PRO A 323 -28.95 -16.92 5.05
CA PRO A 323 -27.98 -15.91 4.60
C PRO A 323 -28.11 -15.61 3.10
N GLU A 324 -27.74 -14.41 2.69
CA GLU A 324 -27.66 -14.05 1.26
C GLU A 324 -26.76 -15.05 0.51
N GLY A 325 -27.24 -15.54 -0.63
CA GLY A 325 -26.57 -16.58 -1.42
C GLY A 325 -27.00 -18.02 -1.11
N VAL A 326 -27.79 -18.28 -0.06
CA VAL A 326 -28.36 -19.62 0.19
C VAL A 326 -29.70 -19.78 -0.54
N ALA A 327 -29.76 -20.70 -1.50
CA ALA A 327 -30.97 -21.02 -2.25
C ALA A 327 -31.90 -22.00 -1.51
N GLY A 328 -31.35 -22.85 -0.64
CA GLY A 328 -32.12 -23.79 0.19
C GLY A 328 -31.29 -24.98 0.68
N LEU A 329 -31.97 -26.04 1.13
CA LEU A 329 -31.37 -27.32 1.50
C LEU A 329 -31.83 -28.43 0.56
N LEU A 330 -30.90 -29.33 0.23
CA LEU A 330 -31.17 -30.58 -0.47
C LEU A 330 -31.02 -31.76 0.48
N ALA A 331 -32.03 -32.63 0.57
CA ALA A 331 -31.91 -33.86 1.34
C ALA A 331 -30.94 -34.83 0.65
N VAL A 332 -29.95 -35.32 1.38
CA VAL A 332 -28.95 -36.28 0.90
C VAL A 332 -28.80 -37.44 1.90
N ARG A 333 -28.25 -38.57 1.47
CA ARG A 333 -27.94 -39.67 2.39
C ARG A 333 -26.90 -39.18 3.41
N GLY A 334 -27.30 -39.12 4.68
CA GLY A 334 -26.45 -38.63 5.78
C GLY A 334 -26.74 -37.19 6.25
N GLY A 335 -27.76 -36.51 5.72
CA GLY A 335 -28.20 -35.22 6.26
C GLY A 335 -28.79 -34.26 5.22
N ALA A 336 -28.60 -32.95 5.45
CA ALA A 336 -29.00 -31.90 4.52
C ALA A 336 -27.75 -31.24 3.90
N LEU A 337 -27.74 -31.10 2.58
CA LEU A 337 -26.71 -30.39 1.83
C LEU A 337 -27.18 -28.95 1.58
N PRO A 338 -26.48 -27.92 2.08
CA PRO A 338 -26.81 -26.54 1.73
C PRO A 338 -26.57 -26.28 0.25
N VAL A 339 -27.53 -25.61 -0.39
CA VAL A 339 -27.45 -25.24 -1.81
C VAL A 339 -27.33 -23.72 -1.91
N LEU A 340 -26.29 -23.27 -2.58
CA LEU A 340 -25.95 -21.87 -2.80
C LEU A 340 -26.24 -21.46 -4.24
N ASP A 341 -26.68 -20.21 -4.43
CA ASP A 341 -26.69 -19.54 -5.72
C ASP A 341 -25.48 -18.59 -5.80
N PRO A 342 -24.38 -18.98 -6.47
CA PRO A 342 -23.18 -18.15 -6.59
C PRO A 342 -23.43 -16.84 -7.36
N ARG A 343 -24.52 -16.72 -8.12
CA ARG A 343 -24.87 -15.48 -8.84
C ARG A 343 -25.06 -14.32 -7.87
N GLY A 344 -25.69 -14.56 -6.72
CA GLY A 344 -25.87 -13.55 -5.69
C GLY A 344 -24.56 -12.99 -5.17
N CYS A 345 -23.56 -13.85 -4.94
CA CYS A 345 -22.22 -13.44 -4.49
C CYS A 345 -21.40 -12.75 -5.58
N LEU A 346 -21.72 -12.99 -6.86
CA LEU A 346 -21.05 -12.41 -8.02
C LEU A 346 -21.77 -11.18 -8.60
N GLY A 347 -22.90 -10.77 -8.02
CA GLY A 347 -23.73 -9.67 -8.54
C GLY A 347 -24.36 -9.95 -9.90
N LEU A 348 -24.53 -11.23 -10.25
CA LEU A 348 -25.12 -11.67 -11.52
C LEU A 348 -26.65 -11.75 -11.43
N PRO A 349 -27.36 -11.61 -12.56
CA PRO A 349 -28.82 -11.76 -12.57
C PRO A 349 -29.21 -13.17 -12.10
N PRO A 350 -30.40 -13.35 -11.48
CA PRO A 350 -30.88 -14.64 -11.01
C PRO A 350 -31.06 -15.64 -12.17
N GLY A 351 -30.86 -16.93 -11.87
CA GLY A 351 -30.83 -18.00 -12.87
C GLY A 351 -32.07 -18.88 -12.91
N PRO A 352 -32.22 -19.66 -14.00
CA PRO A 352 -33.26 -20.67 -14.07
C PRO A 352 -32.95 -21.83 -13.10
N ARG A 353 -33.99 -22.42 -12.51
CA ARG A 353 -33.86 -23.45 -11.45
C ARG A 353 -33.56 -24.85 -11.99
N ASP A 354 -33.57 -25.05 -13.29
CA ASP A 354 -33.42 -26.33 -14.02
C ASP A 354 -31.99 -26.60 -14.50
N GLY A 355 -31.00 -25.89 -13.93
CA GLY A 355 -29.58 -26.02 -14.27
C GLY A 355 -28.91 -27.30 -13.75
N ARG A 356 -27.66 -27.15 -13.31
CA ARG A 356 -26.85 -28.20 -12.69
C ARG A 356 -26.57 -27.83 -11.23
N LEU A 357 -26.44 -28.85 -10.40
CA LEU A 357 -25.93 -28.75 -9.05
C LEU A 357 -24.51 -29.31 -9.02
N VAL A 358 -23.54 -28.47 -8.69
CA VAL A 358 -22.14 -28.85 -8.50
C VAL A 358 -21.90 -28.98 -7.00
N VAL A 359 -21.70 -30.20 -6.51
CA VAL A 359 -21.37 -30.46 -5.11
C VAL A 359 -19.89 -30.19 -4.90
N ILE A 360 -19.57 -29.26 -4.01
CA ILE A 360 -18.20 -28.88 -3.64
C ILE A 360 -17.92 -29.20 -2.18
N GLU A 361 -16.64 -29.38 -1.86
CA GLU A 361 -16.15 -29.57 -0.50
C GLU A 361 -14.82 -28.84 -0.29
N ALA A 362 -14.77 -27.97 0.71
CA ALA A 362 -13.54 -27.34 1.18
C ALA A 362 -13.61 -27.11 2.70
N GLY A 363 -12.48 -27.21 3.39
CA GLY A 363 -12.44 -27.03 4.85
C GLY A 363 -13.28 -28.05 5.66
N GLY A 364 -13.67 -29.18 5.06
CA GLY A 364 -14.58 -30.15 5.68
C GLY A 364 -16.07 -29.76 5.56
N VAL A 365 -16.40 -28.63 4.94
CA VAL A 365 -17.77 -28.19 4.67
C VAL A 365 -18.18 -28.61 3.27
N ARG A 366 -19.38 -29.17 3.12
CA ARG A 366 -19.98 -29.56 1.83
C ARG A 366 -21.16 -28.68 1.49
N ALA A 367 -21.23 -28.22 0.24
CA ALA A 367 -22.39 -27.51 -0.30
C ALA A 367 -22.61 -27.83 -1.78
N GLY A 368 -23.83 -27.60 -2.27
CA GLY A 368 -24.15 -27.59 -3.69
C GLY A 368 -24.16 -26.18 -4.24
N LEU A 369 -23.64 -25.98 -5.46
CA LEU A 369 -23.71 -24.72 -6.19
C LEU A 369 -24.68 -24.86 -7.37
N LEU A 370 -25.65 -23.96 -7.47
CA LEU A 370 -26.52 -23.85 -8.65
C LEU A 370 -25.76 -23.18 -9.78
N VAL A 371 -25.63 -23.87 -10.91
CA VAL A 371 -24.95 -23.38 -12.12
C VAL A 371 -25.81 -23.66 -13.35
N ASP A 372 -25.56 -22.97 -14.45
CA ASP A 372 -26.33 -23.19 -15.69
C ASP A 372 -25.89 -24.48 -16.35
N ARG A 373 -24.56 -24.62 -16.48
CA ARG A 373 -23.89 -25.77 -17.07
C ARG A 373 -22.58 -26.04 -16.35
N ALA A 374 -22.12 -27.27 -16.43
CA ALA A 374 -20.82 -27.68 -15.93
C ALA A 374 -20.16 -28.59 -16.97
N THR A 375 -19.01 -28.16 -17.48
CA THR A 375 -18.17 -28.89 -18.43
C THR A 375 -17.01 -29.53 -17.65
N ARG A 376 -16.81 -30.83 -17.88
CA ARG A 376 -16.23 -31.73 -16.89
C ARG A 376 -14.77 -31.44 -16.54
N LEU A 377 -13.95 -30.88 -17.44
CA LEU A 377 -12.55 -30.58 -17.14
C LEU A 377 -11.91 -29.66 -18.19
N ALA A 378 -11.27 -28.59 -17.72
CA ALA A 378 -10.15 -27.94 -18.40
C ALA A 378 -8.87 -28.25 -17.62
N ARG A 379 -7.75 -28.40 -18.33
CA ARG A 379 -6.42 -28.64 -17.74
C ARG A 379 -5.52 -27.47 -18.08
N PRO A 380 -5.40 -26.47 -17.19
CA PRO A 380 -4.45 -25.40 -17.36
C PRO A 380 -3.02 -25.97 -17.42
N GLU A 381 -2.18 -25.40 -18.27
CA GLU A 381 -0.76 -25.74 -18.31
C GLU A 381 -0.07 -25.31 -17.00
N ALA A 382 1.11 -25.87 -16.73
CA ALA A 382 1.88 -25.50 -15.55
C ALA A 382 2.20 -24.00 -15.59
N GLY A 383 1.78 -23.26 -14.56
CA GLY A 383 1.94 -21.81 -14.49
C GLY A 383 0.86 -20.99 -15.21
N ALA A 384 -0.17 -21.63 -15.80
CA ALA A 384 -1.30 -20.93 -16.44
C ALA A 384 -2.33 -20.39 -15.44
N ILE A 385 -2.24 -20.75 -14.16
CA ILE A 385 -3.11 -20.24 -13.08
C ILE A 385 -2.38 -19.11 -12.35
N ARG A 386 -2.99 -17.93 -12.29
CA ARG A 386 -2.43 -16.71 -11.67
C ARG A 386 -3.46 -16.04 -10.74
N PRO A 387 -3.05 -15.14 -9.85
CA PRO A 387 -3.99 -14.34 -9.06
C PRO A 387 -4.92 -13.50 -9.95
N ALA A 388 -6.18 -13.35 -9.54
CA ALA A 388 -7.12 -12.47 -10.22
C ALA A 388 -6.80 -10.98 -9.92
N PRO A 389 -6.97 -10.07 -10.89
CA PRO A 389 -6.83 -8.64 -10.63
C PRO A 389 -7.88 -8.20 -9.59
N ALA A 390 -7.49 -7.32 -8.66
CA ALA A 390 -8.31 -6.88 -7.51
C ALA A 390 -9.70 -6.28 -7.88
N SER A 391 -9.94 -5.98 -9.17
CA SER A 391 -11.21 -5.48 -9.70
C SER A 391 -12.30 -6.55 -9.87
N ARG A 392 -12.02 -7.84 -9.64
CA ARG A 392 -12.92 -8.97 -9.94
C ARG A 392 -13.57 -9.63 -8.72
N GLY A 393 -13.98 -8.85 -7.71
CA GLY A 393 -14.80 -9.32 -6.58
C GLY A 393 -14.11 -10.33 -5.64
N ALA A 394 -14.62 -10.48 -4.41
CA ALA A 394 -13.95 -11.25 -3.36
C ALA A 394 -13.92 -12.78 -3.59
N VAL A 395 -14.71 -13.30 -4.52
CA VAL A 395 -14.98 -14.75 -4.68
C VAL A 395 -14.09 -15.41 -5.73
N ALA A 396 -13.66 -14.67 -6.75
CA ALA A 396 -12.78 -15.17 -7.81
C ALA A 396 -11.35 -14.66 -7.57
N THR A 397 -10.57 -15.42 -6.81
CA THR A 397 -9.24 -15.02 -6.34
C THR A 397 -8.12 -15.33 -7.32
N ARG A 398 -8.38 -16.19 -8.33
CA ARG A 398 -7.42 -16.63 -9.35
C ARG A 398 -8.02 -16.58 -10.75
N VAL A 399 -7.19 -16.64 -11.79
CA VAL A 399 -7.57 -16.75 -13.22
C VAL A 399 -6.68 -17.81 -13.86
N ALA A 400 -7.27 -18.73 -14.61
CA ALA A 400 -6.55 -19.66 -15.48
C ALA A 400 -6.56 -19.12 -16.93
N ASP A 401 -5.40 -18.94 -17.53
CA ASP A 401 -5.30 -18.59 -18.95
C ASP A 401 -5.45 -19.87 -19.78
N LEU A 402 -6.59 -20.02 -20.46
CA LEU A 402 -6.86 -21.13 -21.36
C LEU A 402 -6.76 -20.67 -22.82
N ALA A 403 -6.63 -21.61 -23.76
CA ALA A 403 -6.62 -21.32 -25.20
C ALA A 403 -7.88 -20.54 -25.64
N ASP A 404 -9.03 -20.80 -25.00
CA ASP A 404 -10.31 -20.14 -25.28
C ASP A 404 -10.51 -18.83 -24.50
N GLY A 405 -9.45 -18.30 -23.87
CA GLY A 405 -9.45 -17.06 -23.09
C GLY A 405 -9.34 -17.26 -21.57
N PRO A 406 -9.26 -16.13 -20.82
CA PRO A 406 -9.06 -16.16 -19.37
C PRO A 406 -10.30 -16.70 -18.65
N LEU A 407 -10.10 -17.70 -17.80
CA LEU A 407 -11.13 -18.34 -16.99
C LEU A 407 -10.97 -17.93 -15.51
N PRO A 408 -11.83 -17.07 -14.94
CA PRO A 408 -11.82 -16.75 -13.52
C PRO A 408 -12.06 -18.00 -12.68
N LEU A 409 -11.24 -18.22 -11.65
CA LEU A 409 -11.36 -19.35 -10.74
C LEU A 409 -12.00 -18.91 -9.43
N ILE A 410 -13.11 -19.54 -9.10
CA ILE A 410 -13.84 -19.36 -7.85
C ILE A 410 -13.13 -20.13 -6.74
N ASP A 411 -12.91 -19.48 -5.59
CA ASP A 411 -12.37 -20.11 -4.40
C ASP A 411 -13.50 -20.75 -3.57
N PRO A 412 -13.55 -22.10 -3.48
CA PRO A 412 -14.60 -22.78 -2.71
C PRO A 412 -14.60 -22.41 -1.24
N ALA A 413 -13.44 -22.14 -0.61
CA ALA A 413 -13.39 -21.78 0.80
C ALA A 413 -14.05 -20.41 1.05
N HIS A 414 -13.87 -19.46 0.14
CA HIS A 414 -14.50 -18.14 0.23
C HIS A 414 -16.01 -18.19 0.06
N LEU A 415 -16.51 -19.09 -0.80
CA LEU A 415 -17.95 -19.35 -0.93
C LEU A 415 -18.56 -19.98 0.32
N LEU A 416 -17.80 -20.87 0.98
CA LEU A 416 -18.29 -21.62 2.15
C LEU A 416 -18.11 -20.89 3.48
N ALA A 417 -17.25 -19.85 3.56
CA ALA A 417 -17.00 -19.09 4.79
C ALA A 417 -18.28 -18.48 5.42
N GLY A 418 -19.29 -18.17 4.61
CA GLY A 418 -20.60 -17.69 5.10
C GLY A 418 -21.45 -18.75 5.80
N LEU A 419 -21.16 -20.04 5.59
CA LEU A 419 -21.87 -21.18 6.19
C LEU A 419 -21.25 -21.61 7.53
N GLU A 420 -20.02 -21.18 7.84
CA GLU A 420 -19.29 -21.59 9.04
C GLU A 420 -19.68 -20.82 10.31
N ARG A 421 -20.56 -19.80 10.24
CA ARG A 421 -21.09 -19.20 11.47
C ARG A 421 -21.94 -20.23 12.20
N PRO A 422 -21.55 -20.72 13.39
CA PRO A 422 -22.41 -21.58 14.16
C PRO A 422 -23.67 -20.79 14.50
N SER A 423 -24.82 -21.38 14.18
CA SER A 423 -26.11 -20.98 14.72
C SER A 423 -26.05 -21.11 16.24
N GLY A 424 -25.53 -20.09 16.92
CA GLY A 424 -25.67 -19.94 18.37
C GLY A 424 -27.15 -19.86 18.74
N PRO A 425 -27.56 -20.41 19.89
CA PRO A 425 -28.96 -20.57 20.23
C PRO A 425 -29.66 -19.21 20.25
N ALA A 426 -30.75 -19.10 19.50
CA ALA A 426 -31.63 -17.95 19.53
C ALA A 426 -32.11 -17.72 20.97
N ALA A 427 -31.74 -16.58 21.55
CA ALA A 427 -32.34 -16.10 22.79
C ALA A 427 -33.87 -16.01 22.57
N ARG A 428 -34.62 -16.80 23.34
CA ARG A 428 -36.07 -16.64 23.47
C ARG A 428 -36.33 -15.26 24.09
N PRO A 429 -37.25 -14.46 23.55
CA PRO A 429 -37.77 -13.32 24.28
C PRO A 429 -38.65 -13.84 25.42
N ALA A 430 -38.41 -13.33 26.63
CA ALA A 430 -39.37 -13.34 27.73
C ALA A 430 -39.98 -11.95 27.85
#